data_AF-E4RXZ3-F1
#
_entry.id   AF-E4RXZ3-F1
#
_cell.length_a   1.000
_cell.length_b   1.000
_cell.length_c   1.000
_cell.angle_alpha   90.00
_cell.angle_beta   90.00
_cell.angle_gamma   90.00
#
_symmetry.space_group_name_H-M   'P 1'
#
loop_
_entity.id
_entity.type
_entity.pdbx_description
1 polymer ?
#
loop_
_entity_poly.entity_id
_entity_poly.type
_entity_poly.pdbx_seq_one_letter_code
_entity_poly.pdbx_strand_id
1 'polypeptide(L)' 'MSFLDKKVSTKRAIDILEKNGTQVDEGDAVIILDFLYLIAKNSNMLEVDQNSPTLKRNRTSGKIL' A
#
# COMPACT_ATOMS: atom_id res chain seq x y z
N MET A 1 -6.16 -6.12 11.30
CA MET A 1 -6.24 -6.94 10.07
C MET A 1 -4.89 -7.61 9.91
N SER A 2 -4.77 -8.94 10.01
CA SER A 2 -3.46 -9.56 9.88
C SER A 2 -3.05 -9.62 8.41
N PHE A 3 -1.98 -8.91 8.06
CA PHE A 3 -1.34 -9.10 6.76
C PHE A 3 -0.53 -10.38 6.84
N LEU A 4 -0.96 -11.42 6.11
CA LEU A 4 -0.28 -12.72 6.10
C LEU A 4 0.98 -12.70 5.22
N ASP A 5 0.99 -11.90 4.14
CA ASP A 5 2.12 -11.77 3.21
C ASP A 5 3.08 -10.62 3.57
N LYS A 6 3.39 -10.44 4.85
CA LYS A 6 4.41 -9.47 5.25
C LYS A 6 5.79 -9.98 4.87
N LYS A 7 6.47 -9.24 4.00
CA LYS A 7 7.90 -9.46 3.65
C LYS A 7 8.84 -9.08 4.78
N VAL A 8 8.37 -8.35 5.78
CA VAL A 8 9.13 -7.92 6.96
C VAL A 8 8.56 -8.62 8.19
N SER A 9 9.41 -9.30 8.96
CA SER A 9 9.02 -9.91 10.23
C SER A 9 8.91 -8.87 11.34
N THR A 10 8.11 -9.15 12.37
CA THR A 10 7.98 -8.27 13.56
C THR A 10 9.33 -8.01 14.21
N LYS A 11 10.17 -9.04 14.38
CA LYS A 11 11.54 -8.91 14.90
C LYS A 11 12.37 -7.91 14.09
N ARG A 12 12.32 -7.99 12.76
CA ARG A 12 13.05 -7.06 11.90
C ARG A 12 12.51 -5.63 12.02
N ALA A 13 11.21 -5.46 12.23
CA ALA A 13 10.63 -4.15 12.49
C ALA A 13 11.13 -3.56 13.81
N ILE A 14 11.18 -4.35 14.88
CA ILE A 14 11.76 -3.95 16.19
C ILE A 14 13.22 -3.52 16.00
N ASP A 15 14.05 -4.37 15.38
CA ASP A 15 15.47 -4.07 15.15
C ASP A 15 15.68 -2.74 14.39
N ILE A 16 14.80 -2.42 13.42
CA ILE A 16 14.88 -1.18 12.65
C ILE A 16 14.45 0.01 13.53
N LEU A 17 13.37 -0.11 14.29
CA LEU A 17 12.87 0.96 15.15
C LEU A 17 13.87 1.30 16.25
N GLU A 18 14.46 0.29 16.90
CA GLU A 18 15.48 0.48 17.93
C GLU A 18 16.74 1.14 17.39
N LYS A 19 17.19 0.74 16.18
CA LYS A 19 18.31 1.41 15.49
C LYS A 19 18.07 2.89 15.21
N ASN A 20 16.82 3.31 15.13
CA ASN A 20 16.42 4.71 14.94
C ASN A 20 16.07 5.40 16.26
N GLY A 21 16.37 4.78 17.41
CA GLY A 21 16.13 5.36 18.73
C GLY A 21 14.69 5.21 19.24
N THR A 22 13.87 4.40 18.56
CA THR A 22 12.49 4.12 18.96
C THR A 22 12.40 2.73 19.55
N GLN A 23 12.45 2.64 20.88
CA GLN A 23 12.23 1.38 21.58
C GLN A 23 10.74 1.02 21.55
N VAL A 24 10.42 -0.20 21.13
CA VAL A 24 9.05 -0.70 21.02
C VAL A 24 9.00 -2.15 21.49
N ASP A 25 7.86 -2.56 22.04
CA ASP A 25 7.61 -3.97 22.29
C ASP A 25 7.05 -4.69 21.04
N GLU A 26 6.83 -5.99 21.16
CA GLU A 26 6.31 -6.79 20.05
C GLU A 26 4.90 -6.37 19.62
N GLY A 27 4.04 -5.95 20.56
CA GLY A 27 2.69 -5.50 20.27
C GLY A 27 2.68 -4.20 19.48
N ASP A 28 3.46 -3.23 19.92
CA ASP A 28 3.65 -1.95 19.24
C ASP A 28 4.22 -2.14 17.84
N ALA A 29 5.24 -3.00 17.71
CA ALA A 29 5.84 -3.32 16.41
C ALA A 29 4.83 -3.95 15.44
N VAL A 30 3.94 -4.81 15.91
CA VAL A 30 2.87 -5.40 15.08
C VAL A 30 1.92 -4.30 14.57
N ILE A 31 1.49 -3.39 15.45
CA ILE A 31 0.55 -2.31 15.11
C ILE A 31 1.18 -1.36 14.09
N ILE A 32 2.41 -0.91 14.34
CA ILE A 32 3.16 -0.03 13.44
C ILE A 32 3.34 -0.69 12.08
N LEU A 33 3.74 -1.96 12.06
CA LEU A 33 3.96 -2.70 10.83
C LEU A 33 2.65 -2.88 10.05
N ASP A 34 1.54 -3.22 10.72
CA ASP A 34 0.21 -3.30 10.10
C ASP A 34 -0.20 -1.96 9.48
N PHE A 35 0.02 -0.86 10.19
CA PHE A 35 -0.33 0.48 9.71
C PHE A 35 0.48 0.87 8.47
N LEU A 36 1.79 0.60 8.46
CA LEU A 36 2.65 0.86 7.30
C LEU A 36 2.26 0.01 6.09
N TYR A 37 1.90 -1.26 6.30
CA TYR A 37 1.39 -2.12 5.21
C TYR A 37 0.04 -1.63 4.67
N LEU A 38 -0.84 -1.12 5.54
CA LEU A 38 -2.09 -0.51 5.12
C LEU A 38 -1.82 0.71 4.25
N ILE A 39 -0.92 1.62 4.67
CA ILE A 39 -0.54 2.79 3.86
C ILE A 39 0.03 2.33 2.53
N ALA A 40 1.05 1.45 2.52
CA ALA A 40 1.69 0.99 1.29
C ALA A 40 0.69 0.38 0.30
N LYS A 41 -0.27 -0.42 0.79
CA LYS A 41 -1.32 -1.01 -0.06
C LYS A 41 -2.22 0.06 -0.69
N ASN A 42 -2.60 1.08 0.08
CA ASN A 42 -3.47 2.16 -0.40
C ASN A 42 -2.71 3.21 -1.23
N SER A 43 -1.43 3.45 -0.97
CA SER A 43 -0.58 4.32 -1.78
C SER A 43 -0.31 3.71 -3.16
N ASN A 44 -0.11 2.40 -3.24
CA ASN A 44 -0.02 1.69 -4.52
C ASN A 44 -1.32 1.74 -5.33
N MET A 45 -2.49 2.00 -4.72
CA MET A 45 -3.73 2.26 -5.47
C MET A 45 -3.73 3.62 -6.18
N LEU A 46 -2.88 4.58 -5.78
CA LEU A 46 -2.76 5.87 -6.47
C LEU A 46 -1.81 5.81 -7.68
N GLU A 47 -0.89 4.83 -7.72
CA GLU A 47 -0.01 4.60 -8.87
C GLU A 47 -0.65 3.68 -9.94
N VAL A 48 -1.73 2.96 -9.60
CA VAL A 48 -2.55 2.21 -10.56
C VAL A 48 -3.70 3.08 -11.07
N ASP A 49 -3.37 4.25 -11.62
CA ASP A 49 -4.19 4.91 -12.65
C ASP A 49 -3.36 5.27 -13.90
N GLN A 50 -2.32 4.48 -14.19
CA GLN A 50 -1.71 4.42 -15.53
C GLN A 50 -2.36 3.33 -16.40
N ASN A 51 -3.22 2.49 -15.80
CA ASN A 51 -3.99 1.42 -16.45
C ASN A 51 -5.48 1.46 -16.05
N SER A 52 -6.05 2.64 -15.75
CA SER A 52 -7.50 2.76 -16.00
C SER A 52 -7.71 2.37 -17.45
N PRO A 53 -8.66 1.46 -17.75
CA PRO A 53 -9.10 1.33 -19.12
C PRO A 53 -9.57 2.73 -19.48
N THR A 54 -8.79 3.45 -20.29
CA THR A 54 -9.17 4.74 -20.85
C THR A 54 -10.64 4.61 -21.17
N LEU A 55 -11.50 5.36 -20.48
CA LEU A 55 -12.92 5.36 -20.81
C LEU A 55 -12.94 5.74 -22.28
N LYS A 56 -13.03 4.73 -23.15
CA LYS A 56 -13.00 4.91 -24.59
C LYS A 56 -14.21 5.75 -24.84
N ARG A 57 -13.96 7.04 -25.00
CA ARG A 57 -14.98 8.05 -25.27
C ARG A 57 -15.57 7.58 -26.59
N ASN A 58 -16.70 6.89 -26.50
CA ASN A 58 -17.53 6.53 -27.64
C ASN A 58 -18.05 7.86 -28.21
N ARG A 59 -17.20 8.55 -28.96
CA ARG A 59 -17.64 9.58 -29.88
C ARG A 59 -18.39 8.81 -30.95
N THR A 60 -19.70 8.75 -30.82
CA THR A 60 -20.57 8.50 -31.96
C THR A 60 -20.43 9.72 -32.88
N SER A 61 -19.32 9.78 -33.64
CA SER A 61 -19.28 10.54 -34.88
C SER A 61 -20.10 9.74 -35.88
N GLY A 62 -21.42 9.85 -35.77
CA GLY A 62 -22.29 9.65 -36.92
C GLY A 62 -21.93 10.73 -37.93
N LYS A 63 -21.05 10.39 -38.86
CA LYS A 63 -20.91 11.12 -40.11
C LYS A 63 -22.07 10.71 -41.00
N ILE A 64 -22.78 11.73 -41.49
CA ILE A 64 -23.36 11.83 -42.83
C ILE A 64 -24.64 11.01 -43.09
N LEU A 65 -25.75 11.74 -43.24
CA LEU A 65 -26.58 11.71 -44.45
C LEU A 65 -27.00 13.14 -44.78
#